data_AF-A0A970BDV6-F1
#
_entry.id   AF-A0A970BDV6-F1
#
_cell.length_a   1.000
_cell.length_b   1.000
_cell.length_c   1.000
_cell.angle_alpha   90.00
_cell.angle_beta   90.00
_cell.angle_gamma   90.00
#
_symmetry.space_group_name_H-M   'P 1'
#
loop_
_entity.id
_entity.type
_entity.pdbx_description
1 polymer ?
#
loop_
_entity_poly.entity_id
_entity_poly.type
_entity_poly.pdbx_seq_one_letter_code
_entity_poly.pdbx_strand_id
1 'polypeptide(L)'
;MNKISNKLKQFAFYWLTSFAIAIVGYYLLWIIMPNHWVFGSWFRMFKYHWQHPIQYIAIPCFFYGIFATIFSSKFLKLKSIRRIILTLIIAILVIIISSPFGGMLWHYHDMQAGYFPQNWFFKILKLGFSGGLTMGWLIVGLSVPYNILGVVVAYFLTRKGALIFQDLPPEGEKNSH
;
A
#
# COMPACT_ATOMS: atom_id res chain seq x y z
N MET A 1 -3.04 -16.72 -23.70
CA MET A 1 -3.38 -15.49 -22.95
C MET A 1 -2.23 -14.48 -23.01
N ASN A 2 -2.51 -13.21 -23.35
CA ASN A 2 -1.47 -12.16 -23.45
C ASN A 2 -0.75 -11.96 -22.09
N LYS A 3 0.60 -11.95 -22.09
CA LYS A 3 1.46 -11.73 -20.91
C LYS A 3 1.07 -10.47 -20.11
N ILE A 4 0.61 -9.42 -20.81
CA ILE A 4 0.11 -8.18 -20.19
C ILE A 4 -1.17 -8.45 -19.38
N SER A 5 -2.09 -9.27 -19.91
CA SER A 5 -3.32 -9.66 -19.21
C SER A 5 -3.01 -10.39 -17.91
N ASN A 6 -2.00 -11.27 -17.90
CA ASN A 6 -1.57 -11.98 -16.68
C ASN A 6 -1.02 -11.03 -15.61
N LYS A 7 -0.21 -10.05 -16.03
CA LYS A 7 0.36 -9.07 -15.09
C LYS A 7 -0.70 -8.16 -14.50
N LEU A 8 -1.70 -7.76 -15.29
CA LEU A 8 -2.84 -6.98 -14.80
C LEU A 8 -3.68 -7.78 -13.80
N LYS A 9 -3.98 -9.06 -14.09
CA LYS A 9 -4.68 -9.96 -13.14
C LYS A 9 -3.90 -10.12 -11.84
N GLN A 10 -2.58 -10.29 -11.93
CA GLN A 10 -1.70 -10.42 -10.78
C GLN A 10 -1.66 -9.12 -9.94
N PHE A 11 -1.57 -7.97 -10.59
CA PHE A 11 -1.65 -6.66 -9.94
C PHE A 11 -2.99 -6.46 -9.24
N ALA A 12 -4.10 -6.70 -9.94
CA ALA A 12 -5.44 -6.58 -9.38
C ALA A 12 -5.62 -7.51 -8.17
N PHE A 13 -5.12 -8.75 -8.25
CA PHE A 13 -5.11 -9.67 -7.11
C PHE A 13 -4.42 -9.04 -5.91
N TYR A 14 -3.16 -8.62 -6.03
CA TYR A 14 -2.41 -8.07 -4.89
C TYR A 14 -3.04 -6.79 -4.34
N TRP A 15 -3.48 -5.88 -5.20
CA TRP A 15 -4.07 -4.62 -4.78
C TRP A 15 -5.41 -4.85 -4.06
N LEU A 16 -6.37 -5.52 -4.69
CA LEU A 16 -7.71 -5.68 -4.14
C LEU A 16 -7.72 -6.52 -2.86
N THR A 17 -6.93 -7.60 -2.82
CA THR A 17 -6.87 -8.45 -1.62
C THR A 17 -6.16 -7.77 -0.46
N SER A 18 -5.04 -7.09 -0.69
CA SER A 18 -4.38 -6.32 0.37
C SER A 18 -5.27 -5.20 0.86
N PHE A 19 -5.97 -4.49 -0.03
CA PHE A 19 -6.90 -3.44 0.32
C PHE A 19 -8.07 -3.94 1.18
N ALA A 20 -8.70 -5.04 0.79
CA ALA A 20 -9.78 -5.65 1.57
C ALA A 20 -9.31 -6.08 2.97
N ILE A 21 -8.17 -6.76 3.06
CA ILE A 21 -7.59 -7.20 4.35
C ILE A 21 -7.21 -5.99 5.21
N ALA A 22 -6.65 -4.95 4.60
CA ALA A 22 -6.24 -3.72 5.27
C ALA A 22 -7.44 -2.98 5.87
N ILE A 23 -8.55 -2.85 5.13
CA ILE A 23 -9.81 -2.27 5.66
C ILE A 23 -10.33 -3.08 6.84
N VAL A 24 -10.42 -4.41 6.71
CA VAL A 24 -10.89 -5.28 7.79
C VAL A 24 -9.99 -5.14 9.02
N GLY A 25 -8.67 -5.20 8.84
CA GLY A 25 -7.69 -5.01 9.91
C GLY A 25 -7.80 -3.66 10.58
N TYR A 26 -8.03 -2.59 9.82
CA TYR A 26 -8.25 -1.25 10.35
C TYR A 26 -9.47 -1.19 11.27
N TYR A 27 -10.63 -1.69 10.82
CA TYR A 27 -11.85 -1.65 11.63
C TYR A 27 -11.79 -2.57 12.85
N LEU A 28 -11.14 -3.73 12.74
CA LEU A 28 -10.89 -4.60 13.91
C LEU A 28 -10.02 -3.90 14.96
N LEU A 29 -8.94 -3.23 14.54
CA LEU A 29 -8.11 -2.45 15.45
C LEU A 29 -8.87 -1.25 16.00
N TRP A 30 -9.74 -0.62 15.22
CA TRP A 30 -10.53 0.54 15.66
C TRP A 30 -11.52 0.19 16.77
N ILE A 31 -12.08 -1.02 16.77
CA ILE A 31 -12.94 -1.54 17.86
C ILE A 31 -12.13 -1.68 19.16
N ILE A 32 -10.87 -2.13 19.08
CA ILE A 32 -10.00 -2.37 20.25
C ILE A 32 -9.34 -1.06 20.71
N MET A 33 -9.04 -0.15 19.79
CA MET A 33 -8.34 1.12 19.99
C MET A 33 -9.20 2.29 19.48
N PRO A 34 -10.32 2.60 20.16
CA PRO A 34 -11.21 3.70 19.77
C PRO A 34 -10.50 5.06 19.86
N ASN A 35 -11.11 6.11 19.29
CA ASN A 35 -10.57 7.49 19.26
C ASN A 35 -9.36 7.72 18.35
N HIS A 36 -9.25 6.96 17.25
CA HIS A 36 -8.32 7.23 16.13
C HIS A 36 -6.86 6.83 16.39
N TRP A 37 -6.61 5.99 17.40
CA TRP A 37 -5.27 5.58 17.80
C TRP A 37 -4.60 4.61 16.80
N VAL A 38 -5.39 4.01 15.90
CA VAL A 38 -4.90 3.10 14.86
C VAL A 38 -3.90 3.78 13.92
N PHE A 39 -4.12 5.06 13.62
CA PHE A 39 -3.18 5.87 12.85
C PHE A 39 -2.60 6.98 13.73
N GLY A 40 -1.30 6.86 14.04
CA GLY A 40 -0.49 7.83 14.80
C GLY A 40 -1.10 8.33 16.10
N SER A 41 -1.44 7.37 16.96
CA SER A 41 -1.75 7.55 18.38
C SER A 41 -0.87 8.58 19.10
N TRP A 42 0.38 8.75 18.68
CA TRP A 42 1.34 9.64 19.35
C TRP A 42 1.33 11.09 18.87
N PHE A 43 0.76 11.40 17.69
CA PHE A 43 0.89 12.72 17.07
C PHE A 43 -0.38 13.57 17.06
N ARG A 44 -1.45 13.17 17.79
CA ARG A 44 -2.79 13.80 17.68
C ARG A 44 -3.13 14.08 16.21
N MET A 45 -2.96 13.03 15.40
CA MET A 45 -2.79 13.19 13.96
C MET A 45 -3.97 13.94 13.30
N PHE A 46 -3.64 14.70 12.25
CA PHE A 46 -4.53 15.60 11.51
C PHE A 46 -5.91 14.98 11.23
N LYS A 47 -6.99 15.66 11.69
CA LYS A 47 -8.41 15.23 11.69
C LYS A 47 -8.87 14.42 10.48
N TYR A 48 -8.35 14.70 9.29
CA TYR A 48 -8.82 14.11 8.03
C TYR A 48 -8.49 12.62 7.83
N HIS A 49 -7.38 12.11 8.40
CA HIS A 49 -7.01 10.69 8.23
C HIS A 49 -8.02 9.75 8.91
N TRP A 50 -8.68 10.23 9.96
CA TRP A 50 -9.76 9.50 10.61
C TRP A 50 -11.11 9.63 9.87
N GLN A 51 -11.36 10.77 9.24
CA GLN A 51 -12.61 10.97 8.49
C GLN A 51 -12.62 10.18 7.17
N HIS A 52 -11.44 9.94 6.58
CA HIS A 52 -11.30 9.29 5.28
C HIS A 52 -10.28 8.13 5.25
N PRO A 53 -10.26 7.20 6.23
CA PRO A 53 -9.18 6.23 6.42
C PRO A 53 -9.02 5.30 5.23
N ILE A 54 -10.13 4.94 4.57
CA ILE A 54 -10.14 4.02 3.43
C ILE A 54 -9.31 4.57 2.26
N GLN A 55 -9.39 5.87 1.99
CA GLN A 55 -8.65 6.50 0.89
C GLN A 55 -7.15 6.49 1.16
N TYR A 56 -6.74 6.78 2.41
CA TYR A 56 -5.35 6.68 2.83
C TYR A 56 -4.82 5.25 2.86
N ILE A 57 -5.66 4.24 3.14
CA ILE A 57 -5.30 2.82 3.06
C ILE A 57 -5.13 2.38 1.59
N ALA A 58 -5.95 2.89 0.68
CA ALA A 58 -5.91 2.51 -0.73
C ALA A 58 -4.55 2.81 -1.39
N ILE A 59 -3.92 3.93 -1.03
CA ILE A 59 -2.64 4.39 -1.61
C ILE A 59 -1.51 3.37 -1.37
N PRO A 60 -1.12 3.00 -0.13
CA PRO A 60 -0.07 2.02 0.09
C PRO A 60 -0.44 0.63 -0.44
N CYS A 61 -1.71 0.22 -0.41
CA CYS A 61 -2.16 -1.04 -1.02
C CYS A 61 -1.96 -1.05 -2.55
N PHE A 62 -2.20 0.07 -3.22
CA PHE A 62 -1.96 0.21 -4.66
C PHE A 62 -0.47 0.04 -5.00
N PHE A 63 0.42 0.76 -4.29
CA PHE A 63 1.87 0.63 -4.49
C PHE A 63 2.40 -0.75 -4.09
N TYR A 64 1.86 -1.36 -3.03
CA TYR A 64 2.14 -2.75 -2.70
C TYR A 64 1.78 -3.67 -3.86
N GLY A 65 0.60 -3.48 -4.48
CA GLY A 65 0.19 -4.24 -5.66
C GLY A 65 1.19 -4.16 -6.81
N ILE A 66 1.72 -2.96 -7.09
CA ILE A 66 2.78 -2.75 -8.10
C ILE A 66 4.03 -3.54 -7.74
N PHE A 67 4.59 -3.31 -6.55
CA PHE A 67 5.85 -3.94 -6.16
C PHE A 67 5.74 -5.46 -6.02
N ALA A 68 4.66 -5.97 -5.43
CA ALA A 68 4.40 -7.41 -5.33
C ALA A 68 4.33 -8.04 -6.73
N THR A 69 3.68 -7.38 -7.70
CA THR A 69 3.62 -7.86 -9.10
C THR A 69 5.01 -7.92 -9.74
N ILE A 70 5.84 -6.90 -9.54
CA ILE A 70 7.20 -6.82 -10.08
C ILE A 70 8.10 -7.90 -9.45
N PHE A 71 8.02 -8.09 -8.13
CA PHE A 71 8.95 -8.94 -7.38
C PHE A 71 8.46 -10.38 -7.17
N SER A 72 7.19 -10.69 -7.46
CA SER A 72 6.57 -12.02 -7.27
C SER A 72 7.38 -13.18 -7.83
N SER A 73 7.89 -13.05 -9.07
CA SER A 73 8.66 -14.11 -9.73
C SER A 73 10.02 -14.37 -9.08
N LYS A 74 10.64 -13.32 -8.52
CA LYS A 74 11.88 -13.45 -7.75
C LYS A 74 11.60 -14.02 -6.37
N PHE A 75 10.49 -13.65 -5.75
CA PHE A 75 10.12 -14.03 -4.38
C PHE A 75 10.15 -15.56 -4.17
N LEU A 76 9.58 -16.34 -5.08
CA LEU A 76 9.56 -17.80 -4.93
C LEU A 76 10.93 -18.47 -5.14
N LYS A 77 11.82 -17.86 -5.93
CA LYS A 77 13.20 -18.36 -6.13
C LYS A 77 14.12 -18.09 -4.94
N LEU A 78 13.71 -17.25 -3.99
CA LEU A 78 14.51 -16.91 -2.81
C LEU A 78 14.27 -17.90 -1.67
N LYS A 79 15.32 -18.11 -0.84
CA LYS A 79 15.22 -18.80 0.46
C LYS A 79 14.40 -17.96 1.46
N SER A 80 13.87 -18.58 2.50
CA SER A 80 12.98 -17.94 3.50
C SER A 80 13.51 -16.62 4.05
N ILE A 81 14.78 -16.56 4.49
CA ILE A 81 15.35 -15.30 5.02
C ILE A 81 15.39 -14.18 3.98
N ARG A 82 15.72 -14.50 2.73
CA ARG A 82 15.76 -13.52 1.63
C ARG A 82 14.35 -13.08 1.23
N ARG A 83 13.32 -13.91 1.41
CA ARG A 83 11.91 -13.53 1.22
C ARG A 83 11.46 -12.51 2.29
N ILE A 84 11.87 -12.71 3.54
CA ILE A 84 11.62 -11.76 4.63
C ILE A 84 12.28 -10.41 4.30
N ILE A 85 13.57 -10.42 3.96
CA ILE A 85 14.30 -9.21 3.55
C ILE A 85 13.62 -8.52 2.37
N LEU A 86 13.23 -9.26 1.33
CA LEU A 86 12.52 -8.70 0.18
C LEU A 86 11.17 -8.08 0.58
N THR A 87 10.44 -8.70 1.52
CA THR A 87 9.18 -8.13 2.03
C THR A 87 9.42 -6.82 2.77
N LEU A 88 10.47 -6.75 3.60
CA LEU A 88 10.84 -5.51 4.29
C LEU A 88 11.24 -4.41 3.31
N ILE A 89 12.01 -4.76 2.26
CA ILE A 89 12.36 -3.82 1.19
C ILE A 89 11.10 -3.31 0.49
N ILE A 90 10.16 -4.21 0.12
CA ILE A 90 8.88 -3.81 -0.48
C ILE A 90 8.11 -2.87 0.46
N ALA A 91 8.04 -3.18 1.76
CA ALA A 91 7.36 -2.33 2.73
C ALA A 91 7.98 -0.93 2.80
N ILE A 92 9.31 -0.82 2.87
CA ILE A 92 10.04 0.46 2.86
C ILE A 92 9.75 1.24 1.57
N LEU A 93 9.81 0.58 0.41
CA LEU A 93 9.50 1.20 -0.88
C LEU A 93 8.05 1.69 -0.93
N VAL A 94 7.09 0.90 -0.45
CA VAL A 94 5.68 1.31 -0.35
C VAL A 94 5.56 2.55 0.51
N ILE A 95 6.18 2.60 1.69
CA ILE A 95 6.13 3.76 2.59
C ILE A 95 6.68 5.01 1.88
N ILE A 96 7.89 4.93 1.34
CA ILE A 96 8.56 6.08 0.71
C ILE A 96 7.77 6.59 -0.49
N ILE A 97 7.31 5.68 -1.36
CA ILE A 97 6.66 6.05 -2.63
C ILE A 97 5.20 6.46 -2.43
N SER A 98 4.49 5.88 -1.46
CA SER A 98 3.09 6.28 -1.17
C SER A 98 2.99 7.60 -0.40
N SER A 99 4.00 7.96 0.39
CA SER A 99 3.96 9.14 1.27
C SER A 99 3.64 10.46 0.54
N PRO A 100 4.24 10.80 -0.62
CA PRO A 100 3.87 11.98 -1.39
C PRO A 100 2.38 12.02 -1.78
N PHE A 101 1.82 10.88 -2.18
CA PHE A 101 0.41 10.78 -2.59
C PHE A 101 -0.52 10.92 -1.38
N GLY A 102 -0.11 10.40 -0.22
CA GLY A 102 -0.80 10.67 1.05
C GLY A 102 -0.82 12.16 1.39
N GLY A 103 0.31 12.87 1.21
CA GLY A 103 0.39 14.32 1.41
C GLY A 103 -0.47 15.11 0.41
N MET A 104 -0.49 14.70 -0.86
CA MET A 104 -1.40 15.28 -1.87
C MET A 104 -2.87 15.11 -1.48
N LEU A 105 -3.26 13.90 -1.07
CA LEU A 105 -4.61 13.60 -0.60
C LEU A 105 -4.95 14.45 0.64
N TRP A 106 -4.00 14.61 1.56
CA TRP A 106 -4.19 15.45 2.74
C TRP A 106 -4.50 16.91 2.39
N HIS A 107 -3.74 17.52 1.50
CA HIS A 107 -4.06 18.87 1.04
C HIS A 107 -5.39 18.94 0.28
N TYR A 108 -5.76 17.89 -0.45
CA TYR A 108 -7.07 17.83 -1.08
C TYR A 108 -8.22 17.89 -0.04
N HIS A 109 -8.15 17.10 1.04
CA HIS A 109 -9.12 17.16 2.12
C HIS A 109 -9.11 18.49 2.89
N ASP A 110 -7.93 19.08 3.08
CA ASP A 110 -7.80 20.41 3.69
C ASP A 110 -8.54 21.48 2.86
N MET A 111 -8.53 21.35 1.53
CA MET A 111 -9.29 22.23 0.66
C MET A 111 -10.80 21.97 0.70
N GLN A 112 -11.22 20.71 0.83
CA GLN A 112 -12.63 20.35 1.04
C GLN A 112 -13.19 20.92 2.36
N ALA A 113 -12.33 21.14 3.36
CA ALA A 113 -12.71 21.74 4.64
C ALA A 113 -12.83 23.28 4.61
N GLY A 114 -12.68 23.91 3.45
CA GLY A 114 -12.99 25.34 3.25
C GLY A 114 -11.79 26.23 2.93
N TYR A 115 -10.56 25.70 2.91
CA TYR A 115 -9.38 26.47 2.50
C TYR A 115 -9.09 26.25 1.00
N PHE A 116 -9.61 27.09 0.10
CA PHE A 116 -9.36 26.96 -1.34
C PHE A 116 -8.45 28.09 -1.86
N PRO A 117 -7.12 27.89 -1.95
CA PRO A 117 -6.22 28.94 -2.42
C PRO A 117 -6.30 29.08 -3.95
N GLN A 118 -5.98 30.28 -4.47
CA GLN A 118 -5.97 30.54 -5.91
C GLN A 118 -5.07 29.55 -6.69
N ASN A 119 -3.92 29.18 -6.12
CA ASN A 119 -2.97 28.22 -6.71
C ASN A 119 -3.14 26.80 -6.15
N TRP A 120 -4.37 26.32 -6.08
CA TRP A 120 -4.73 25.02 -5.47
C TRP A 120 -3.93 23.85 -6.05
N PHE A 121 -3.71 23.80 -7.37
CA PHE A 121 -2.96 22.73 -8.02
C PHE A 121 -1.50 22.67 -7.56
N PHE A 122 -0.86 23.84 -7.44
CA PHE A 122 0.50 23.96 -6.93
C PHE A 122 0.58 23.59 -5.45
N LYS A 123 -0.43 23.94 -4.64
CA LYS A 123 -0.52 23.49 -3.25
C LYS A 123 -0.56 21.96 -3.17
N ILE A 124 -1.44 21.29 -3.92
CA ILE A 124 -1.50 19.82 -3.94
C ILE A 124 -0.15 19.24 -4.34
N LEU A 125 0.37 19.63 -5.51
CA LEU A 125 1.57 18.99 -6.06
C LEU A 125 2.83 19.31 -5.24
N LYS A 126 3.16 20.59 -5.04
CA LYS A 126 4.43 20.94 -4.40
C LYS A 126 4.40 20.70 -2.90
N LEU A 127 3.37 21.23 -2.22
CA LEU A 127 3.30 21.13 -0.75
C LEU A 127 2.89 19.72 -0.33
N GLY A 128 1.98 19.07 -1.05
CA GLY A 128 1.62 17.68 -0.74
C GLY A 128 2.74 16.69 -0.97
N PHE A 129 3.48 16.82 -2.06
CA PHE A 129 4.63 15.96 -2.30
C PHE A 129 5.72 16.18 -1.24
N SER A 130 6.08 17.45 -0.96
CA SER A 130 7.09 17.80 0.04
C SER A 130 6.67 17.38 1.46
N GLY A 131 5.44 17.70 1.87
CA GLY A 131 4.88 17.37 3.18
C GLY A 131 4.75 15.85 3.39
N GLY A 132 4.37 15.12 2.34
CA GLY A 132 4.37 13.67 2.33
C GLY A 132 5.77 13.10 2.58
N LEU A 133 6.80 13.60 1.89
CA LEU A 133 8.18 13.12 2.08
C LEU A 133 8.80 13.53 3.42
N THR A 134 8.41 14.67 4.00
CA THR A 134 8.97 15.11 5.28
C THR A 134 8.33 14.38 6.46
N MET A 135 6.99 14.25 6.47
CA MET A 135 6.24 13.76 7.63
C MET A 135 5.45 12.47 7.37
N GLY A 136 5.10 12.17 6.11
CA GLY A 136 4.24 11.05 5.76
C GLY A 136 4.85 9.69 6.10
N TRP A 137 6.14 9.49 5.84
CA TRP A 137 6.81 8.22 6.17
C TRP A 137 6.83 7.95 7.68
N LEU A 138 6.95 9.00 8.50
CA LEU A 138 6.95 8.90 9.96
C LEU A 138 5.56 8.54 10.47
N ILE A 139 4.53 9.21 9.94
CA ILE A 139 3.12 8.91 10.19
C ILE A 139 2.80 7.45 9.90
N VAL A 140 3.22 6.97 8.71
CA VAL A 140 3.03 5.57 8.36
C VAL A 140 3.81 4.73 9.36
N GLY A 141 5.12 4.91 9.51
CA GLY A 141 6.00 4.12 10.39
C GLY A 141 5.49 3.93 11.83
N LEU A 142 4.89 4.98 12.41
CA LEU A 142 4.38 4.96 13.78
C LEU A 142 2.98 4.36 13.94
N SER A 143 2.33 3.93 12.85
CA SER A 143 1.03 3.26 12.88
C SER A 143 1.15 1.79 13.34
N VAL A 144 1.57 1.61 14.59
CA VAL A 144 1.68 0.33 15.28
C VAL A 144 0.39 0.09 16.09
N PRO A 145 -0.25 -1.09 16.03
CA PRO A 145 0.24 -2.36 15.47
C PRO A 145 -0.05 -2.59 13.98
N TYR A 146 -0.77 -1.69 13.32
CA TYR A 146 -1.29 -1.89 11.96
C TYR A 146 -0.20 -2.24 10.92
N ASN A 147 0.94 -1.57 10.94
CA ASN A 147 2.05 -1.85 10.01
C ASN A 147 2.65 -3.24 10.18
N ILE A 148 2.75 -3.73 11.43
CA ILE A 148 3.30 -5.06 11.69
C ILE A 148 2.40 -6.11 11.04
N LEU A 149 1.08 -5.97 11.23
CA LEU A 149 0.10 -6.82 10.55
C LEU A 149 0.22 -6.67 9.02
N GLY A 150 0.38 -5.45 8.52
CA GLY A 150 0.57 -5.16 7.10
C GLY A 150 1.77 -5.90 6.50
N VAL A 151 2.94 -5.89 7.17
CA VAL A 151 4.15 -6.59 6.70
C VAL A 151 3.95 -8.11 6.72
N VAL A 152 3.32 -8.65 7.76
CA VAL A 152 3.01 -10.09 7.86
C VAL A 152 2.07 -10.50 6.72
N VAL A 153 0.98 -9.75 6.52
CA VAL A 153 0.03 -9.97 5.42
C VAL A 153 0.74 -9.87 4.08
N ALA A 154 1.58 -8.85 3.87
CA ALA A 154 2.33 -8.67 2.63
C ALA A 154 3.23 -9.88 2.32
N TYR A 155 3.89 -10.47 3.32
CA TYR A 155 4.69 -11.69 3.13
C TYR A 155 3.84 -12.85 2.61
N PHE A 156 2.74 -13.17 3.31
CA PHE A 156 1.88 -14.31 2.97
C PHE A 156 1.14 -14.09 1.65
N LEU A 157 0.69 -12.86 1.40
CA LEU A 157 -0.04 -12.52 0.20
C LEU A 157 0.88 -12.56 -1.02
N THR A 158 2.09 -12.01 -0.92
CA THR A 158 3.11 -12.09 -1.99
C THR A 158 3.41 -13.54 -2.33
N ARG A 159 3.61 -14.39 -1.32
CA ARG A 159 3.81 -15.84 -1.49
C ARG A 159 2.62 -16.47 -2.22
N LYS A 160 1.39 -16.25 -1.73
CA LYS A 160 0.17 -16.84 -2.29
C LYS A 160 -0.05 -16.41 -3.73
N GLY A 161 0.04 -15.11 -4.03
CA GLY A 161 -0.09 -14.60 -5.39
C GLY A 161 1.03 -15.11 -6.30
N ALA A 162 2.26 -15.23 -5.80
CA ALA A 162 3.35 -15.74 -6.62
C ALA A 162 3.12 -17.19 -7.03
N LEU A 163 2.53 -18.02 -6.14
CA LEU A 163 2.17 -19.41 -6.43
C LEU A 163 1.03 -19.46 -7.47
N ILE A 164 -0.08 -18.76 -7.21
CA ILE A 164 -1.25 -18.72 -8.12
C ILE A 164 -0.86 -18.34 -9.56
N PHE A 165 0.07 -17.41 -9.72
CA PHE A 165 0.45 -16.86 -11.02
C PHE A 165 1.77 -17.42 -11.60
N GLN A 166 2.49 -18.32 -10.91
CA GLN A 166 3.63 -19.05 -11.50
C GLN A 166 3.20 -20.33 -12.22
N ASP A 167 2.04 -20.90 -11.91
CA ASP A 167 1.53 -22.15 -12.48
C ASP A 167 0.80 -22.00 -13.83
N LEU A 168 0.84 -20.82 -14.46
CA LEU A 168 0.36 -20.65 -15.82
C LEU A 168 1.54 -20.71 -16.80
N PRO A 169 1.81 -21.87 -17.45
CA PRO A 169 2.55 -21.82 -18.70
C PRO A 169 1.83 -20.86 -19.66
N PRO A 170 2.55 -20.13 -20.53
CA PRO A 170 1.89 -19.41 -21.61
C PRO A 170 1.02 -20.40 -22.36
N GLU A 171 -0.30 -20.16 -22.42
CA GLU A 171 -1.21 -20.89 -23.32
C GLU A 171 -0.62 -20.78 -24.73
N GLY A 172 0.07 -21.83 -25.19
CA GLY A 172 0.74 -21.84 -26.49
C GLY A 172 2.00 -22.72 -26.59
N GLU A 173 2.63 -23.14 -25.48
CA GLU A 173 3.92 -23.88 -25.55
C GLU A 173 3.83 -25.32 -25.02
N LYS A 174 2.69 -25.97 -25.24
CA LYS A 174 2.60 -27.44 -25.23
C LYS A 174 2.31 -27.88 -26.65
N ASN A 175 3.32 -28.50 -27.28
CA ASN A 175 3.32 -29.29 -28.51
C ASN A 175 4.16 -28.70 -29.66
N SER A 176 5.46 -28.88 -29.54
CA SER A 176 6.29 -29.25 -30.69
C SER A 176 7.44 -30.11 -30.18
N HIS A 177 7.16 -31.41 -30.15
CA HIS A 177 8.18 -32.47 -30.20
C HIS A 177 8.97 -32.37 -31.51
#